data_AF-A0A2V9PE56-F1
#
_entry.id   AF-A0A2V9PE56-F1
#
_cell.length_a   1.000
_cell.length_b   1.000
_cell.length_c   1.000
_cell.angle_alpha   90.00
_cell.angle_beta   90.00
_cell.angle_gamma   90.00
#
_symmetry.space_group_name_H-M   'P 1'
#
loop_
_entity.id
_entity.type
_entity.pdbx_description
1 polymer ?
#
loop_
_entity_poly.entity_id
_entity_poly.type
_entity_poly.pdbx_seq_one_letter_code
_entity_poly.pdbx_strand_id
1 'polypeptide(L)'
;MGVNGSVSGGTPTPTPTPGQIVLTASTRRVNGDKVVRLNWTGATSRKVDIYRNDASLARVPNSGFYTDVLTVHGTYTYKVCEKGTMNCSNEVTVRFGAGE
;
A
#
# COMPACT_ATOMS: atom_id res chain seq x y z
N MET A 1 -10.87 -34.02 17.65
CA MET A 1 -10.84 -32.60 18.04
C MET A 1 -9.89 -31.90 17.08
N GLY A 2 -10.43 -31.09 16.16
CA GLY A 2 -9.65 -30.39 15.15
C GLY A 2 -9.45 -28.92 15.50
N VAL A 3 -8.57 -28.28 14.69
CA VAL A 3 -8.10 -26.88 14.66
C VAL A 3 -7.02 -26.55 15.72
N ASN A 4 -5.87 -25.95 15.41
CA ASN A 4 -5.64 -24.79 14.55
C ASN A 4 -4.33 -24.89 13.77
N GLY A 5 -4.44 -24.81 12.44
CA GLY A 5 -3.31 -24.50 11.56
C GLY A 5 -2.90 -23.04 11.72
N SER A 6 -1.61 -22.80 11.89
CA SER A 6 -0.98 -21.49 11.79
C SER A 6 -1.02 -21.03 10.33
N VAL A 7 -2.10 -20.34 9.95
CA VAL A 7 -2.18 -19.67 8.65
C VAL A 7 -1.36 -18.39 8.74
N SER A 8 -0.10 -18.44 8.27
CA SER A 8 0.64 -17.24 7.87
C SER A 8 -0.21 -16.49 6.85
N GLY A 9 -0.67 -15.29 7.23
CA GLY A 9 -1.55 -14.46 6.40
C GLY A 9 -0.88 -14.07 5.09
N GLY A 10 -1.13 -14.86 4.04
CA GLY A 10 -0.81 -14.48 2.67
C GLY A 10 -1.68 -13.30 2.28
N THR A 11 -1.07 -12.14 2.12
CA THR A 11 -1.73 -10.99 1.48
C THR A 11 -2.22 -11.45 0.10
N PRO A 12 -3.51 -11.31 -0.23
CA PRO A 12 -3.99 -11.65 -1.57
C PRO A 12 -3.27 -10.74 -2.57
N THR A 13 -2.54 -11.32 -3.52
CA THR A 13 -2.06 -10.59 -4.70
C THR A 13 -3.28 -10.36 -5.60
N PRO A 14 -3.79 -9.13 -5.75
CA PRO A 14 -4.91 -8.88 -6.64
C PRO A 14 -4.46 -9.13 -8.08
N THR A 15 -5.17 -9.99 -8.81
CA THR A 15 -5.03 -10.10 -10.25
C THR A 15 -5.59 -8.80 -10.87
N PRO A 16 -4.82 -8.07 -11.70
CA PRO A 16 -5.30 -6.86 -12.35
C PRO A 16 -6.54 -7.14 -13.20
N THR A 17 -7.67 -6.49 -12.88
CA THR A 17 -8.74 -6.32 -13.86
C THR A 17 -8.28 -5.24 -14.85
N PRO A 18 -8.44 -5.41 -16.18
CA PRO A 18 -8.04 -4.39 -17.14
C PRO A 18 -8.72 -3.03 -16.83
N GLY A 19 -7.92 -1.98 -16.63
CA GLY A 19 -8.39 -0.65 -16.22
C GLY A 19 -8.34 -0.37 -14.72
N GLN A 20 -8.03 -1.37 -13.90
CA GLN A 20 -7.87 -1.21 -12.45
C GLN A 20 -6.42 -0.85 -12.10
N ILE A 21 -6.27 0.13 -11.21
CA ILE A 21 -4.97 0.45 -10.63
C ILE A 21 -4.57 -0.70 -9.70
N VAL A 22 -3.39 -1.28 -9.91
CA VAL A 22 -2.85 -2.30 -9.01
C VAL A 22 -1.82 -1.65 -8.12
N LEU A 23 -2.02 -1.73 -6.81
CA LEU A 23 -1.10 -1.24 -5.79
C LEU A 23 -0.46 -2.42 -5.08
N THR A 24 0.84 -2.33 -4.88
CA THR A 24 1.64 -3.26 -4.06
C THR A 24 2.46 -2.47 -3.06
N ALA A 25 2.71 -3.06 -1.89
CA ALA A 25 3.54 -2.47 -0.85
C ALA A 25 4.65 -3.44 -0.45
N SER A 26 5.82 -2.89 -0.18
CA SER A 26 6.98 -3.60 0.35
C SER A 26 7.55 -2.82 1.51
N THR A 27 7.82 -3.50 2.63
CA THR A 27 8.38 -2.87 3.84
C THR A 27 9.87 -3.12 3.91
N ARG A 28 10.61 -2.16 4.45
CA ARG A 28 12.02 -2.30 4.76
C ARG A 28 12.37 -1.48 5.98
N ARG A 29 13.43 -1.89 6.69
CA ARG A 29 14.02 -1.10 7.77
C ARG A 29 15.36 -0.54 7.33
N VAL A 30 15.54 0.76 7.48
CA VAL A 30 16.77 1.46 7.11
C VAL A 30 17.20 2.27 8.32
N ASN A 31 18.30 1.89 8.96
CA ASN A 31 18.83 2.58 10.15
C ASN A 31 17.80 2.77 11.30
N GLY A 32 16.87 1.83 11.47
CA GLY A 32 15.79 1.91 12.47
C GLY A 32 14.50 2.56 11.97
N ASP A 33 14.53 3.25 10.83
CA ASP A 33 13.34 3.81 10.20
C ASP A 33 12.52 2.73 9.51
N LYS A 34 11.20 2.82 9.69
CA LYS A 34 10.23 1.92 9.07
C LYS A 34 9.82 2.53 7.73
N VAL A 35 10.23 1.91 6.64
CA VAL A 35 10.01 2.45 5.30
C VAL A 35 9.04 1.55 4.53
N VAL A 36 8.02 2.15 3.94
CA VAL A 36 7.06 1.49 3.05
C VAL A 36 7.27 1.99 1.64
N ARG A 37 7.62 1.09 0.74
CA ARG A 37 7.68 1.38 -0.69
C ARG A 37 6.38 0.90 -1.34
N LEU A 38 5.61 1.85 -1.83
CA LEU A 38 4.42 1.64 -2.62
C LEU A 38 4.80 1.63 -4.10
N ASN A 39 4.29 0.67 -4.86
CA ASN A 39 4.40 0.64 -6.32
C ASN A 39 3.02 0.41 -6.91
N TRP A 40 2.66 1.18 -7.93
CA TRP A 40 1.39 1.02 -8.62
C TRP A 40 1.54 1.04 -10.13
N THR A 41 0.61 0.37 -10.80
CA THR A 41 0.47 0.34 -12.25
C THR A 41 -0.99 0.52 -12.64
N GLY A 42 -1.27 0.80 -13.92
CA GLY A 42 -2.64 0.96 -14.43
C GLY A 42 -3.27 2.35 -14.20
N ALA A 43 -2.58 3.26 -13.50
CA ALA A 43 -3.00 4.66 -13.44
C ALA A 43 -2.67 5.39 -14.76
N THR A 44 -3.64 6.12 -15.28
CA THR A 44 -3.62 6.89 -16.54
C THR A 44 -3.53 8.41 -16.33
N SER A 45 -3.95 8.90 -15.16
CA SER A 45 -3.89 10.32 -14.82
C SER A 45 -2.45 10.82 -14.62
N ARG A 46 -2.24 12.14 -14.77
CA ARG A 46 -0.91 12.77 -14.57
C ARG A 46 -0.46 12.78 -13.11
N LYS A 47 -1.40 12.75 -12.17
CA LYS A 47 -1.14 12.82 -10.73
C LYS A 47 -2.06 11.85 -10.01
N VAL A 48 -1.53 11.20 -8.99
CA VAL A 48 -2.28 10.31 -8.12
C VAL A 48 -2.28 10.86 -6.70
N ASP A 49 -3.36 10.55 -5.98
CA ASP A 49 -3.54 10.81 -4.56
C ASP A 49 -3.29 9.52 -3.80
N ILE A 50 -2.38 9.58 -2.84
CA ILE A 50 -2.01 8.46 -1.97
C ILE A 50 -2.72 8.67 -0.65
N TYR A 51 -3.42 7.63 -0.20
CA TYR A 51 -4.10 7.60 1.08
C TYR A 51 -3.43 6.61 2.01
N ARG A 52 -3.38 6.96 3.30
CA ARG A 52 -2.93 6.09 4.39
C ARG A 52 -3.97 6.10 5.49
N ASN A 53 -4.54 4.95 5.81
CA ASN A 53 -5.66 4.78 6.74
C ASN A 53 -6.83 5.72 6.37
N ASP A 54 -7.20 5.74 5.08
CA ASP A 54 -8.21 6.61 4.46
C ASP A 54 -7.97 8.12 4.54
N ALA A 55 -6.91 8.58 5.20
CA ALA A 55 -6.49 9.97 5.18
C ALA A 55 -5.58 10.26 3.97
N SER A 56 -5.73 11.42 3.34
CA SER A 56 -4.83 11.86 2.27
C SER A 56 -3.42 12.03 2.83
N LEU A 57 -2.48 11.23 2.32
CA LEU A 57 -1.07 11.27 2.70
C LEU A 57 -0.31 12.25 1.82
N ALA A 58 -0.42 12.10 0.50
CA ALA A 58 0.32 12.90 -0.46
C ALA A 58 -0.34 12.89 -1.84
N ARG A 59 -0.09 13.94 -2.61
CA ARG A 59 -0.43 14.02 -4.04
C ARG A 59 0.85 14.09 -4.85
N VAL A 60 1.09 13.10 -5.70
CA VAL A 60 2.34 12.96 -6.45
C VAL A 60 2.10 12.82 -7.96
N PRO A 61 3.10 13.14 -8.81
CA PRO A 61 3.07 12.73 -10.20
C PRO A 61 2.90 11.20 -10.32
N ASN A 62 2.24 10.75 -11.38
CA ASN A 62 2.10 9.33 -11.66
C ASN A 62 3.43 8.73 -12.15
N SER A 63 4.38 8.54 -11.24
CA SER A 63 5.69 7.90 -11.48
C SER A 63 5.69 6.39 -11.24
N GLY A 64 4.58 5.84 -10.75
CA GLY A 64 4.42 4.40 -10.46
C GLY A 64 5.01 3.94 -9.13
N PHE A 65 5.58 4.84 -8.33
CA PHE A 65 6.11 4.50 -7.01
C PHE A 65 6.10 5.67 -6.02
N TYR A 66 6.03 5.35 -4.73
CA TYR A 66 6.13 6.29 -3.62
C TYR A 66 6.80 5.62 -2.42
N THR A 67 7.53 6.40 -1.61
CA THR A 67 8.14 5.91 -0.39
C THR A 67 7.57 6.67 0.79
N ASP A 68 6.91 5.96 1.70
CA ASP A 68 6.47 6.49 2.99
C ASP A 68 7.46 6.08 4.09
N VAL A 69 7.78 7.01 4.98
CA VAL A 69 8.65 6.77 6.14
C VAL A 69 7.82 6.95 7.40
N LEU A 70 7.76 5.89 8.20
CA LEU A 70 6.91 5.79 9.37
C LEU A 70 7.75 5.92 10.64
N THR A 71 7.32 6.81 11.53
CA THR A 71 7.93 6.97 12.86
C THR A 71 7.27 6.07 13.90
N VAL A 72 5.97 5.79 13.74
CA VAL A 72 5.14 5.05 14.70
C VAL A 72 4.99 3.58 14.28
N HIS A 73 4.92 2.67 15.26
CA HIS A 73 4.59 1.27 15.03
C HIS A 73 3.08 1.11 14.86
N GLY A 74 2.66 0.19 14.00
CA GLY A 74 1.24 -0.01 13.78
C GLY A 74 0.92 -0.74 12.50
N THR A 75 -0.37 -0.77 12.20
CA THR A 75 -0.91 -1.26 10.93
C THR A 75 -1.25 -0.05 10.07
N TYR A 76 -0.85 -0.12 8.80
CA TYR A 76 -1.05 0.94 7.83
C TYR A 76 -1.67 0.37 6.56
N THR A 77 -2.82 0.91 6.19
CA THR A 77 -3.52 0.55 4.96
C THR A 77 -3.34 1.67 3.94
N TYR A 78 -2.92 1.32 2.73
CA TYR A 78 -2.66 2.27 1.65
C TYR A 78 -3.59 2.04 0.47
N LYS A 79 -3.91 3.13 -0.21
CA LYS A 79 -4.72 3.18 -1.43
C LYS A 79 -4.20 4.30 -2.32
N VAL A 80 -4.17 4.09 -3.63
CA VAL A 80 -3.78 5.09 -4.63
C VAL A 80 -4.99 5.37 -5.51
N CYS A 81 -5.35 6.65 -5.68
CA CYS A 81 -6.45 7.05 -6.54
C CYS A 81 -5.95 8.05 -7.59
N GLU A 82 -6.53 8.03 -8.79
CA GLU A 82 -6.27 9.05 -9.78
C GLU A 82 -6.87 10.39 -9.36
N LYS A 83 -6.13 11.47 -9.57
CA LYS A 83 -6.59 12.80 -9.18
C LYS A 83 -7.85 13.17 -9.97
N GLY A 84 -8.91 13.52 -9.24
CA GLY A 84 -10.15 14.04 -9.81
C GLY A 84 -11.05 12.97 -10.42
N THR A 85 -10.79 11.69 -10.14
CA THR A 85 -11.66 10.58 -10.53
C THR A 85 -12.00 9.73 -9.29
N MET A 86 -12.91 8.77 -9.47
CA MET A 86 -13.21 7.74 -8.46
C MET A 86 -12.41 6.45 -8.70
N ASN A 87 -11.45 6.46 -9.62
CA ASN A 87 -10.63 5.30 -9.95
C ASN A 87 -9.52 5.14 -8.90
N CYS A 88 -9.66 4.13 -8.06
CA CYS A 88 -8.73 3.81 -6.99
C CYS A 88 -8.20 2.39 -7.14
N SER A 89 -7.02 2.15 -6.57
CA SER A 89 -6.41 0.85 -6.50
C SER A 89 -7.10 -0.07 -5.50
N ASN A 90 -6.69 -1.34 -5.49
CA ASN A 90 -6.87 -2.19 -4.32
C ASN A 90 -6.21 -1.55 -3.08
N GLU A 91 -6.65 -1.98 -1.92
CA GLU A 91 -6.02 -1.62 -0.65
C GLU A 91 -4.89 -2.60 -0.33
N VAL A 92 -3.79 -2.10 0.21
CA VAL A 92 -2.68 -2.92 0.71
C VAL A 92 -2.42 -2.58 2.16
N THR A 93 -2.28 -3.60 3.00
CA THR A 93 -2.04 -3.42 4.43
C THR A 93 -0.65 -3.93 4.78
N VAL A 94 0.10 -3.10 5.48
CA VAL A 94 1.41 -3.46 6.05
C VAL A 94 1.37 -3.29 7.56
N ARG A 95 2.18 -4.06 8.27
CA ARG A 95 2.26 -4.04 9.72
C ARG A 95 3.73 -3.87 10.10
N PHE A 96 3.99 -3.05 11.11
CA PHE A 96 5.28 -2.95 11.76
C PHE A 96 5.12 -3.30 13.23
N GLY A 97 5.46 -4.55 13.56
CA GLY A 97 5.42 -5.06 14.93
C GLY A 97 6.63 -4.62 15.76
N ALA A 98 6.57 -4.84 17.08
CA ALA A 98 7.66 -4.55 18.01
C ALA A 98 8.87 -5.51 17.92
N GLY A 99 8.81 -6.54 17.07
CA GLY A 99 9.84 -7.59 16.99
C GLY A 99 10.17 -8.08 15.58
N GLU A 100 9.74 -7.38 14.53
CA GLU A 100 10.40 -7.53 13.21
C GLU A 100 11.78 -6.86 13.22
#